data_AF-A0A081B8J6-F1
#
_entry.id   AF-A0A081B8J6-F1
#
_cell.length_a   1.000
_cell.length_b   1.000
_cell.length_c   1.000
_cell.angle_alpha   90.00
_cell.angle_beta   90.00
_cell.angle_gamma   90.00
#
_symmetry.space_group_name_H-M   'P 1'
#
loop_
_entity.id
_entity.type
_entity.pdbx_description
1 polymer ?
#
loop_
_entity_poly.entity_id
_entity_poly.type
_entity_poly.pdbx_seq_one_letter_code
_entity_poly.pdbx_strand_id
1 'polypeptide(L)'
;MLMEVTKDDVVFRLVGTGHSGRIPHDITGQRYGDYIGAERIARGVRRAGSMVAHACGARVLVRERYERERQEEVIMSCLPLMDYQSGTPFILAHAGTTLALDELLRVEGPFFTQPFSGFEFVDLGEGLPPADIRARDEQPFPASFAL
;
A
#
# COMPACT_ATOMS: atom_id res chain seq x y z
N MET A 1 -1.19 3.14 8.17
CA MET A 1 -2.57 2.74 7.83
C MET A 1 -2.69 1.24 7.97
N LEU A 2 -3.77 0.76 8.59
CA LEU A 2 -4.09 -0.65 8.73
C LEU A 2 -5.23 -1.00 7.78
N MET A 3 -5.03 -2.07 7.01
CA MET A 3 -5.98 -2.52 6.00
C MET A 3 -6.26 -4.01 6.18
N GLU A 4 -7.52 -4.41 6.24
CA GLU A 4 -7.92 -5.82 6.26
C GLU A 4 -7.89 -6.39 4.84
N VAL A 5 -7.35 -7.59 4.69
CA VAL A 5 -7.34 -8.29 3.40
C VAL A 5 -8.52 -9.25 3.38
N THR A 6 -9.43 -9.04 2.44
CA THR A 6 -10.54 -9.95 2.18
C THR A 6 -10.26 -10.75 0.91
N LYS A 7 -11.15 -11.70 0.59
CA LYS A 7 -11.02 -12.51 -0.64
C LYS A 7 -11.05 -11.64 -1.91
N ASP A 8 -11.86 -10.58 -1.91
CA ASP A 8 -12.18 -9.84 -3.13
C ASP A 8 -11.69 -8.38 -3.09
N ASP A 9 -11.31 -7.88 -1.92
CA ASP A 9 -10.92 -6.47 -1.72
C ASP A 9 -10.03 -6.27 -0.49
N VAL A 10 -9.63 -5.03 -0.25
CA VAL A 10 -8.94 -4.56 0.94
C VAL A 10 -9.82 -3.52 1.63
N VAL A 11 -10.03 -3.64 2.94
CA VAL A 11 -10.90 -2.72 3.71
C VAL A 11 -10.05 -1.83 4.59
N PHE A 12 -10.28 -0.52 4.56
CA PHE A 12 -9.62 0.42 5.46
C PHE A 12 -10.12 0.23 6.89
N ARG A 13 -9.24 -0.09 7.84
CA ARG A 13 -9.62 -0.30 9.25
C ARG A 13 -9.07 0.76 10.19
N LEU A 14 -7.86 1.25 9.90
CA LEU A 14 -7.31 2.40 10.60
C LEU A 14 -6.56 3.29 9.61
N VAL A 15 -7.11 4.47 9.39
CA VAL A 15 -6.52 5.47 8.51
C VAL A 15 -5.52 6.30 9.32
N GLY A 16 -4.28 6.42 8.80
CA GLY A 16 -3.25 7.20 9.47
C GLY A 16 -3.50 8.70 9.39
N THR A 17 -2.80 9.48 10.22
CA THR A 17 -2.93 10.96 10.29
C THR A 17 -2.63 11.65 8.96
N GLY A 18 -1.76 11.07 8.13
CA GLY A 18 -1.47 11.56 6.78
C GLY A 18 -2.64 11.47 5.80
N HIS A 19 -3.68 10.70 6.10
CA HIS A 19 -4.92 10.63 5.30
C HIS A 19 -6.10 11.32 5.99
N SER A 20 -6.19 11.31 7.32
CA SER A 20 -7.28 11.99 8.04
C SER A 20 -7.29 13.51 7.83
N GLY A 21 -6.13 14.13 7.54
CA GLY A 21 -6.04 15.54 7.16
C GLY A 21 -6.24 15.84 5.67
N ARG A 22 -6.24 14.81 4.80
CA ARG A 22 -6.25 14.97 3.34
C ARG A 22 -7.54 14.48 2.68
N ILE A 23 -8.23 13.53 3.30
CA ILE A 23 -9.48 13.00 2.77
C ILE A 23 -10.62 13.73 3.46
N PRO A 24 -11.55 14.38 2.71
CA PRO A 24 -12.58 15.25 3.30
C PRO A 24 -13.59 14.50 4.18
N HIS A 25 -13.58 13.16 4.16
CA HIS A 25 -14.49 12.29 4.90
C HIS A 25 -13.73 11.08 5.46
N ASP A 26 -14.22 10.51 6.57
CA ASP A 26 -13.66 9.28 7.13
C ASP A 26 -13.91 8.09 6.19
N ILE A 27 -12.84 7.47 5.71
CA ILE A 27 -12.89 6.29 4.83
C ILE A 27 -12.77 4.98 5.59
N THR A 28 -12.71 5.03 6.92
CA THR A 28 -12.69 3.83 7.76
C THR A 28 -13.94 2.98 7.49
N GLY A 29 -13.73 1.67 7.31
CA GLY A 29 -14.76 0.70 6.96
C GLY A 29 -15.07 0.62 5.47
N GLN A 30 -14.56 1.52 4.64
CA GLN A 30 -14.78 1.51 3.20
C GLN A 30 -13.82 0.58 2.47
N ARG A 31 -14.22 0.12 1.29
CA ARG A 31 -13.40 -0.75 0.46
C ARG A 31 -12.41 0.08 -0.32
N TYR A 32 -11.18 -0.40 -0.41
CA TYR A 32 -10.15 0.22 -1.23
C TYR A 32 -10.58 0.24 -2.70
N GLY A 33 -11.27 -0.81 -3.14
CA GLY A 33 -11.84 -0.91 -4.47
C GLY A 33 -12.81 0.17 -4.89
N ASP A 34 -13.46 0.86 -3.94
CA ASP A 34 -14.36 1.97 -4.25
C ASP A 34 -13.59 3.18 -4.83
N TYR A 35 -12.26 3.19 -4.68
CA TYR A 35 -11.37 4.29 -5.06
C TYR A 35 -10.44 3.95 -6.23
N ILE A 36 -10.36 2.68 -6.64
CA ILE A 36 -9.42 2.21 -7.68
C ILE A 36 -10.07 1.21 -8.64
N GLY A 37 -9.53 1.09 -9.87
CA GLY A 37 -10.08 0.16 -10.86
C GLY A 37 -9.94 -1.32 -10.47
N ALA A 38 -10.91 -2.16 -10.87
CA ALA A 38 -11.03 -3.58 -10.47
C ALA A 38 -9.78 -4.43 -10.69
N GLU A 39 -9.08 -4.23 -11.80
CA GLU A 39 -7.84 -4.96 -12.13
C GLU A 39 -6.73 -4.67 -11.10
N ARG A 40 -6.68 -3.45 -10.57
CA ARG A 40 -5.72 -3.02 -9.55
C ARG A 40 -6.05 -3.65 -8.19
N ILE A 41 -7.33 -3.78 -7.85
CA ILE A 41 -7.78 -4.47 -6.63
C ILE A 41 -7.29 -5.92 -6.68
N ALA A 42 -7.56 -6.62 -7.78
CA ALA A 42 -7.18 -8.02 -7.93
C ALA A 42 -5.65 -8.22 -7.78
N ARG A 43 -4.83 -7.31 -8.34
CA ARG A 43 -3.37 -7.31 -8.11
C ARG A 43 -3.01 -7.05 -6.65
N GLY A 44 -3.64 -6.07 -6.01
CA GLY A 44 -3.39 -5.72 -4.61
C GLY A 44 -3.72 -6.86 -3.66
N VAL A 45 -4.89 -7.48 -3.81
CA VAL A 45 -5.33 -8.65 -3.02
C VAL A 45 -4.37 -9.83 -3.21
N ARG A 46 -3.95 -10.13 -4.45
CA ARG A 46 -2.96 -11.19 -4.69
C ARG A 46 -1.63 -10.93 -3.98
N ARG A 47 -1.06 -9.73 -4.15
CA ARG A 47 0.20 -9.33 -3.50
C ARG A 47 0.10 -9.41 -1.97
N ALA A 48 -0.98 -8.89 -1.40
CA ALA A 48 -1.24 -8.95 0.03
C ALA A 48 -1.40 -10.41 0.52
N GLY A 49 -2.10 -11.25 -0.25
CA GLY A 49 -2.21 -12.68 0.03
C GLY A 49 -0.85 -13.39 0.01
N SER A 50 0.02 -13.08 -0.94
CA SER A 50 1.40 -13.61 -0.98
C SER A 50 2.23 -13.16 0.22
N MET A 51 2.12 -11.89 0.62
CA MET A 51 2.79 -11.41 1.84
C MET A 51 2.37 -12.19 3.08
N VAL A 52 1.06 -12.44 3.25
CA VAL A 52 0.53 -13.20 4.39
C VAL A 52 0.96 -14.66 4.33
N ALA A 53 0.87 -15.29 3.16
CA ALA A 53 1.18 -16.72 2.99
C ALA A 53 2.68 -17.05 3.19
N HIS A 54 3.56 -16.09 2.89
CA HIS A 54 5.01 -16.26 2.98
C HIS A 54 5.65 -15.46 4.12
N ALA A 55 4.84 -14.85 5.00
CA ALA A 55 5.30 -14.00 6.11
C ALA A 55 6.34 -12.94 5.70
N CYS A 56 6.20 -12.38 4.49
CA CYS A 56 7.13 -11.40 3.93
C CYS A 56 6.48 -10.00 3.83
N GLY A 57 7.32 -8.97 3.83
CA GLY A 57 6.91 -7.60 3.63
C GLY A 57 6.88 -7.23 2.15
N ALA A 58 6.59 -5.96 1.89
CA ALA A 58 6.82 -5.36 0.58
C ALA A 58 7.27 -3.91 0.71
N ARG A 59 8.01 -3.46 -0.28
CA ARG A 59 8.21 -2.03 -0.54
C ARG A 59 7.41 -1.67 -1.78
N VAL A 60 6.72 -0.53 -1.72
CA VAL A 60 5.85 -0.05 -2.79
C VAL A 60 6.22 1.39 -3.12
N LEU A 61 6.42 1.68 -4.40
CA LEU A 61 6.52 3.04 -4.89
C LEU A 61 5.16 3.43 -5.47
N VAL A 62 4.56 4.49 -4.93
CA VAL A 62 3.30 5.04 -5.40
C VAL A 62 3.50 6.50 -5.76
N ARG A 63 2.86 6.93 -6.85
CA ARG A 63 2.73 8.35 -7.17
C ARG A 63 1.42 8.86 -6.60
N GLU A 64 1.50 9.82 -5.71
CA GLU A 64 0.34 10.48 -5.14
C GLU A 64 0.08 11.78 -5.90
N ARG A 65 -1.16 11.99 -6.34
CA ARG A 65 -1.58 13.25 -6.97
C ARG A 65 -2.28 14.10 -5.92
N TYR A 66 -1.83 15.35 -5.83
CA TYR A 66 -2.33 16.36 -4.91
C TYR A 66 -3.03 17.50 -5.68
N GLU A 67 -3.67 18.43 -4.95
CA GLU A 67 -4.21 19.65 -5.56
C GLU A 67 -3.16 20.43 -6.34
N ARG A 68 -3.64 21.21 -7.33
CA ARG A 68 -2.80 21.93 -8.31
C ARG A 68 -1.93 21.00 -9.16
N GLU A 69 -2.33 19.74 -9.28
CA GLU A 69 -1.65 18.71 -10.07
C GLU A 69 -0.23 18.38 -9.62
N ARG A 70 0.16 18.76 -8.39
CA ARG A 70 1.44 18.34 -7.81
C ARG A 70 1.44 16.81 -7.68
N GLN A 71 2.51 16.17 -8.11
CA GLN A 71 2.66 14.72 -8.04
C GLN A 71 3.96 14.41 -7.34
N GLU A 72 3.88 13.58 -6.30
CA GLU A 72 5.04 13.18 -5.51
C GLU A 72 5.16 11.66 -5.48
N GLU A 73 6.39 11.18 -5.46
CA GLU A 73 6.70 9.77 -5.32
C GLU A 73 6.90 9.43 -3.84
N VAL A 74 6.13 8.46 -3.36
CA VAL A 74 6.12 8.02 -1.97
C VAL A 74 6.52 6.56 -1.91
N ILE A 75 7.53 6.26 -1.10
CA ILE A 75 7.88 4.88 -0.74
C ILE A 75 7.07 4.47 0.48
N MET A 76 6.33 3.38 0.34
CA MET A 76 5.61 2.73 1.42
C MET A 76 6.26 1.40 1.74
N SER A 77 6.34 1.10 3.03
CA SER A 77 6.64 -0.21 3.58
C SER A 77 5.34 -0.89 3.98
N CYS A 78 5.14 -2.13 3.56
CA CYS A 78 3.97 -2.94 3.86
C CYS A 78 4.39 -4.16 4.65
N LEU A 79 3.73 -4.40 5.78
CA LEU A 79 3.98 -5.55 6.65
C LEU A 79 2.70 -6.37 6.81
N PRO A 80 2.76 -7.71 6.69
CA PRO A 80 1.63 -8.56 6.98
C PRO A 80 1.44 -8.67 8.49
N LEU A 81 0.19 -8.64 8.93
CA LEU A 81 -0.24 -8.86 10.30
C LEU A 81 -1.36 -9.90 10.29
N MET A 82 -1.45 -10.69 11.36
CA MET A 82 -2.53 -11.64 11.58
C MET A 82 -3.18 -11.33 12.91
N ASP A 83 -4.50 -11.16 12.92
CA ASP A 83 -5.24 -11.24 14.17
C ASP A 83 -5.36 -12.72 14.57
N TYR A 84 -4.60 -13.13 15.57
CA TYR A 84 -4.58 -14.51 16.04
C TYR A 84 -5.88 -14.97 16.70
N GLN A 85 -6.78 -14.05 17.09
CA GLN A 85 -8.08 -14.43 17.66
C GLN A 85 -9.08 -14.78 16.56
N SER A 86 -9.15 -13.97 15.49
CA SER A 86 -10.10 -14.19 14.40
C SER A 86 -9.53 -14.93 13.19
N GLY A 87 -8.20 -15.04 13.08
CA GLY A 87 -7.51 -15.52 11.88
C GLY A 87 -7.56 -14.53 10.71
N THR A 88 -7.92 -13.26 10.97
CA THR A 88 -8.08 -12.25 9.91
C THR A 88 -6.74 -11.63 9.53
N PRO A 89 -6.37 -11.62 8.23
CA PRO A 89 -5.15 -11.00 7.77
C PRO A 89 -5.30 -9.48 7.57
N PHE A 90 -4.25 -8.75 7.94
CA PHE A 90 -4.14 -7.31 7.75
C PHE A 90 -2.81 -6.96 7.09
N ILE A 91 -2.77 -5.82 6.40
CA ILE A 91 -1.54 -5.16 5.98
C ILE A 91 -1.41 -3.85 6.74
N LEU A 92 -0.28 -3.71 7.43
CA LEU A 92 0.18 -2.41 7.91
C LEU A 92 0.97 -1.74 6.80
N ALA A 93 0.40 -0.69 6.21
CA ALA A 93 1.08 0.17 5.26
C ALA A 93 1.60 1.44 5.97
N HIS A 94 2.89 1.68 5.86
CA HIS A 94 3.57 2.84 6.42
C HIS A 94 4.30 3.57 5.29
N ALA A 95 3.86 4.79 4.98
CA ALA A 95 4.63 5.72 4.17
C ALA A 95 5.70 6.35 5.05
N GLY A 96 6.97 6.30 4.65
CA GLY A 96 8.03 7.02 5.35
C GLY A 96 7.78 8.53 5.33
N THR A 97 8.47 9.26 6.20
CA THR A 97 8.54 10.73 6.09
C THR A 97 9.23 11.07 4.77
N THR A 98 8.46 11.44 3.75
CA THR A 98 9.05 12.04 2.55
C THR A 98 9.86 13.27 2.97
N LEU A 99 10.93 13.60 2.26
CA LEU A 99 11.70 14.84 2.52
C LEU A 99 10.83 16.12 2.40
N ALA A 100 9.62 15.99 1.83
CA ALA A 100 8.62 17.03 1.69
C ALA A 100 7.41 16.85 2.63
N LEU A 101 7.51 16.08 3.73
CA LEU A 101 6.36 15.79 4.60
C LEU A 101 5.64 17.06 5.07
N ASP A 102 6.38 18.08 5.49
CA ASP A 102 5.82 19.37 5.93
C ASP A 102 5.13 20.14 4.80
N GLU A 103 5.55 19.95 3.55
CA GLU A 103 4.90 20.53 2.38
C GLU A 103 3.67 19.73 1.96
N LEU A 104 3.72 18.40 2.05
CA LEU A 104 2.63 17.49 1.72
C LEU A 104 1.49 17.52 2.73
N LEU A 105 1.76 17.86 3.99
CA LEU A 105 0.73 18.07 5.01
C LEU A 105 -0.05 19.39 4.80
N ARG A 106 0.46 20.30 3.96
CA ARG A 106 -0.19 21.60 3.66
C ARG A 106 -1.08 21.56 2.42
N VAL A 107 -1.22 20.40 1.77
CA VAL A 107 -2.03 20.28 0.55
C VAL A 107 -3.40 19.69 0.90
N GLU A 108 -4.45 20.48 0.67
CA GLU A 108 -5.85 20.05 0.74
C GLU A 108 -6.25 19.35 -0.58
N GLY A 109 -7.27 18.46 -0.56
CA GLY A 109 -7.89 17.91 -1.78
C GLY A 109 -7.96 16.37 -1.89
N PRO A 110 -8.74 15.84 -2.85
CA PRO A 110 -9.08 14.42 -2.93
C PRO A 110 -7.88 13.52 -3.25
N PHE A 111 -7.71 12.47 -2.44
CA PHE A 111 -6.66 11.47 -2.59
C PHE A 111 -7.01 10.48 -3.71
N PHE A 112 -6.20 10.47 -4.78
CA PHE A 112 -6.28 9.47 -5.85
C PHE A 112 -4.94 8.74 -5.98
N THR A 113 -4.88 7.46 -5.59
CA THR A 113 -3.66 6.67 -5.78
C THR A 113 -3.46 6.31 -7.24
N GLN A 114 -2.29 6.69 -7.80
CA GLN A 114 -1.87 6.19 -9.10
C GLN A 114 -1.45 4.71 -9.00
N PRO A 115 -1.39 3.98 -10.13
CA PRO A 115 -0.77 2.66 -10.16
C PRO A 115 0.62 2.69 -9.51
N PHE A 116 1.01 1.57 -8.88
CA PHE A 116 2.35 1.47 -8.31
C PHE A 116 3.38 1.61 -9.45
N SER A 117 4.41 2.41 -9.23
CA SER A 117 5.56 2.55 -10.14
C SER A 117 6.70 1.61 -9.76
N GLY A 118 6.61 0.92 -8.62
CA GLY A 118 7.53 -0.11 -8.17
C GLY A 118 6.91 -0.99 -7.08
N PHE A 119 7.23 -2.27 -7.08
CA PHE A 119 6.81 -3.24 -6.07
C PHE A 119 7.85 -4.37 -5.94
N GLU A 120 8.32 -4.62 -4.73
CA GLU A 120 9.27 -5.68 -4.41
C GLU A 120 8.88 -6.35 -3.09
N PHE A 121 8.99 -7.67 -3.02
CA PHE A 121 8.83 -8.37 -1.75
C PHE A 121 10.09 -8.17 -0.90
N VAL A 122 9.89 -8.02 0.40
CA VAL A 122 10.98 -7.84 1.38
C VAL A 122 10.97 -9.04 2.31
N ASP A 123 12.09 -9.73 2.40
CA ASP A 123 12.27 -10.85 3.32
C ASP A 123 12.30 -10.32 4.76
N LEU A 124 11.49 -10.93 5.63
CA LEU A 124 11.41 -10.61 7.06
C LEU A 124 12.04 -11.69 7.94
N GLY A 125 12.71 -12.69 7.34
CA GLY A 125 13.42 -13.79 8.03
C GLY A 125 12.92 -15.18 7.66
N GLU A 126 11.77 -15.30 6.98
CA GLU A 126 11.14 -16.56 6.59
C GLU A 126 11.30 -16.87 5.09
N GLY A 127 12.01 -16.00 4.36
CA GLY A 127 12.23 -16.10 2.93
C GLY A 127 11.23 -15.31 2.10
N LEU A 128 11.40 -15.43 0.79
CA LEU A 128 10.56 -14.78 -0.20
C LEU A 128 9.60 -15.77 -0.87
N PRO A 129 8.51 -15.29 -1.49
CA PRO A 129 7.70 -16.12 -2.36
C PRO A 129 8.55 -16.78 -3.46
N PRO A 130 8.11 -17.95 -3.97
CA PRO A 130 8.71 -18.60 -5.12
C PRO A 130 8.99 -17.65 -6.30
N ALA A 131 10.03 -17.95 -7.07
CA ALA A 131 10.53 -17.06 -8.13
C ALA A 131 9.49 -16.76 -9.21
N ASP A 132 8.59 -17.69 -9.51
CA ASP A 132 7.47 -17.50 -10.43
C ASP A 132 6.43 -16.51 -9.89
N ILE A 133 6.16 -16.55 -8.58
CA ILE A 133 5.29 -15.56 -7.92
C ILE A 133 5.94 -14.19 -7.96
N ARG A 134 7.24 -14.10 -7.63
CA ARG A 134 7.98 -12.83 -7.70
C ARG A 134 8.00 -12.25 -9.11
N ALA A 135 8.33 -13.06 -10.12
CA ALA A 135 8.36 -12.63 -11.51
C ALA A 135 6.99 -12.14 -12.01
N ARG A 136 5.89 -12.69 -11.49
CA ARG A 136 4.52 -12.30 -11.85
C ARG A 136 4.06 -11.02 -11.14
N ASP A 137 4.35 -10.93 -9.84
CA ASP A 137 3.72 -9.95 -8.96
C ASP A 137 4.64 -8.78 -8.60
N GLU A 138 5.95 -8.88 -8.80
CA GLU A 138 6.87 -7.75 -8.66
C GLU A 138 6.80 -6.81 -9.87
N GLN A 139 7.12 -5.55 -9.60
CA GLN A 139 7.27 -4.52 -10.62
C GLN A 139 8.62 -3.86 -10.37
N PRO A 140 9.51 -3.78 -11.38
CA PRO A 140 10.85 -3.26 -11.19
C PRO A 140 10.83 -1.90 -10.51
N PHE A 141 11.53 -1.79 -9.37
CA PHE A 141 11.80 -0.48 -8.78
C PHE A 141 12.69 0.32 -9.74
N PRO A 142 12.42 1.61 -9.99
CA PRO A 142 13.28 2.40 -10.84
C PRO A 142 14.69 2.47 -10.23
N ALA A 143 15.73 2.39 -11.07
CA ALA A 143 17.11 2.34 -10.62
C ALA A 143 17.53 3.54 -9.74
N SER A 144 16.87 4.69 -9.91
CA SER A 144 17.05 5.88 -9.05
C SER A 144 16.62 5.66 -7.59
N PHE A 145 15.92 4.57 -7.29
CA PHE A 145 15.45 4.18 -5.96
C PHE A 145 16.06 2.87 -5.45
N ALA A 146 17.01 2.29 -6.19
CA ALA A 146 17.85 1.19 -5.70
C ALA A 146 18.80 1.74 -4.63
N LEU A 147 18.80 1.11 -3.45
CA LEU A 147 19.72 1.42 -2.36
C LEU A 147 21.14 0.92 -2.66
#